data_AF-A0A5P2FYU7-F1
#
_entry.id   AF-A0A5P2FYU7-F1
#
_cell.length_a   1.000
_cell.length_b   1.000
_cell.length_c   1.000
_cell.angle_alpha   90.00
_cell.angle_beta   90.00
_cell.angle_gamma   90.00
#
_symmetry.space_group_name_H-M   'P 1'
#
loop_
_entity.id
_entity.type
_entity.pdbx_description
1 polymer ?
#
loop_
_entity_poly.entity_id
_entity_poly.type
_entity_poly.pdbx_seq_one_letter_code
_entity_poly.pdbx_strand_id
1 'polypeptide(L)'
;MSLEKEHKVHEGRNVKRFREMLGIKQDALAWELGEDWNQQKVSLLEQKETIEPILLQKLSLALKIPVEAIQNFDEEKAVNIISNTFNQGSFLNTGNTPTFNVNPIEKLVQLHEEKIALYERMLKEKEEMMSRLEKIIQNISK
;
A
#
# COMPACT_ATOMS: atom_id res chain seq x y z
N MET A 1 -39.27 -10.06 -13.01
CA MET A 1 -38.03 -10.84 -13.01
C MET A 1 -36.90 -9.84 -13.18
N SER A 2 -36.37 -9.34 -12.07
CA SER A 2 -35.32 -8.32 -12.10
C SER A 2 -34.03 -9.03 -12.46
N LEU A 3 -33.43 -8.67 -13.60
CA LEU A 3 -32.09 -9.10 -13.98
C LEU A 3 -31.12 -8.56 -12.94
N GLU A 4 -30.64 -9.42 -12.03
CA GLU A 4 -29.42 -9.17 -11.29
C GLU A 4 -28.32 -8.95 -12.33
N LYS A 5 -27.84 -7.72 -12.44
CA LYS A 5 -26.57 -7.46 -13.13
C LYS A 5 -25.53 -8.20 -12.31
N GLU A 6 -25.10 -9.38 -12.77
CA GLU A 6 -23.85 -10.00 -12.31
C GLU A 6 -22.78 -8.92 -12.41
N HIS A 7 -22.39 -8.38 -11.26
CA HIS A 7 -21.33 -7.38 -11.18
C HIS A 7 -20.04 -8.13 -11.41
N LYS A 8 -19.72 -8.37 -12.68
CA LYS A 8 -18.56 -9.14 -13.09
C LYS A 8 -17.32 -8.39 -12.61
N VAL A 9 -16.62 -8.99 -11.65
CA VAL A 9 -15.47 -8.34 -11.03
C VAL A 9 -14.34 -8.27 -12.06
N HIS A 10 -13.83 -7.06 -12.28
CA HIS A 10 -12.74 -6.84 -13.23
C HIS A 10 -11.39 -7.00 -12.53
N GLU A 11 -10.82 -8.19 -12.61
CA GLU A 11 -9.60 -8.58 -11.90
C GLU A 11 -8.39 -7.69 -12.29
N GLY A 12 -8.23 -7.35 -13.57
CA GLY A 12 -7.15 -6.45 -14.02
C GLY A 12 -7.21 -5.05 -13.41
N ARG A 13 -8.41 -4.48 -13.29
CA ARG A 13 -8.64 -3.18 -12.66
C ARG A 13 -8.34 -3.24 -11.18
N ASN A 14 -8.69 -4.34 -10.53
CA ASN A 14 -8.38 -4.57 -9.12
C ASN A 14 -6.86 -4.66 -8.89
N VAL A 15 -6.14 -5.40 -9.74
CA VAL A 15 -4.67 -5.44 -9.72
C VAL A 15 -4.07 -4.05 -9.85
N LYS A 16 -4.56 -3.24 -10.80
CA LYS A 16 -4.11 -1.85 -10.97
C LYS A 16 -4.33 -1.02 -9.70
N ARG A 17 -5.50 -1.12 -9.08
CA ARG A 17 -5.84 -0.39 -7.85
C ARG A 17 -4.92 -0.78 -6.70
N PHE A 18 -4.73 -2.08 -6.46
CA PHE A 18 -3.83 -2.55 -5.43
C PHE A 18 -2.38 -2.12 -5.67
N ARG A 19 -1.91 -2.18 -6.92
CA ARG A 19 -0.58 -1.68 -7.28
C ARG A 19 -0.43 -0.19 -6.97
N GLU A 20 -1.42 0.63 -7.33
CA GLU A 20 -1.45 2.08 -7.05
C GLU A 20 -1.51 2.37 -5.54
N MET A 21 -2.32 1.63 -4.78
CA MET A 21 -2.40 1.75 -3.32
C MET A 21 -1.07 1.42 -2.63
N LEU A 22 -0.32 0.45 -3.15
CA LEU A 22 1.00 0.10 -2.65
C LEU A 22 2.12 1.03 -3.16
N GLY A 23 1.80 2.00 -4.04
CA GLY A 23 2.79 2.91 -4.62
C GLY A 23 3.78 2.23 -5.58
N ILE A 24 3.43 1.05 -6.11
CA ILE A 24 4.31 0.25 -6.96
C ILE A 24 4.20 0.74 -8.42
N LYS A 25 5.34 0.95 -9.09
CA LYS A 25 5.35 1.27 -10.53
C LYS A 25 5.09 0.01 -11.36
N GLN A 26 4.52 0.17 -12.56
CA GLN A 26 4.29 -0.95 -13.48
C GLN A 26 5.58 -1.72 -13.80
N ASP A 27 6.71 -1.01 -13.96
CA ASP A 27 8.02 -1.61 -14.21
C ASP A 27 8.51 -2.48 -13.04
N ALA A 28 8.24 -2.04 -11.81
CA ALA A 28 8.61 -2.80 -10.61
C ALA A 28 7.76 -4.07 -10.49
N LEU A 29 6.45 -3.99 -10.77
CA LEU A 29 5.59 -5.17 -10.82
C LEU A 29 6.01 -6.14 -11.94
N ALA A 30 6.39 -5.61 -13.11
CA ALA A 30 6.90 -6.43 -14.20
C ALA A 30 8.17 -7.19 -13.77
N TRP A 31 9.10 -6.52 -13.10
CA TRP A 31 10.32 -7.14 -12.59
C TRP A 31 10.03 -8.29 -11.62
N GLU A 32 9.06 -8.12 -10.73
CA GLU A 32 8.65 -9.16 -9.76
C GLU A 32 7.97 -10.36 -10.44
N LEU A 33 7.28 -10.14 -11.57
CA LEU A 33 6.62 -11.20 -12.34
C LEU A 33 7.58 -12.03 -13.22
N GLY A 34 8.80 -11.51 -13.47
CA GLY A 34 9.88 -12.20 -14.18
C GLY A 34 10.22 -11.62 -15.57
N GLU A 35 11.21 -12.23 -16.24
CA GLU A 35 11.80 -11.71 -17.49
C GLU A 35 10.81 -11.61 -18.66
N ASP A 36 9.75 -12.41 -18.66
CA ASP A 36 8.68 -12.34 -19.66
C ASP A 36 7.78 -11.11 -19.50
N TRP A 37 7.91 -10.35 -18.41
CA TRP A 37 7.08 -9.21 -18.09
C TRP A 37 7.79 -7.88 -18.32
N ASN A 38 7.06 -6.94 -18.88
CA ASN A 38 7.50 -5.56 -19.06
C ASN A 38 6.34 -4.61 -18.75
N GLN A 39 6.63 -3.31 -18.68
CA GLN A 39 5.64 -2.27 -18.39
C GLN A 39 4.37 -2.39 -19.25
N GLN A 40 4.55 -2.60 -20.56
CA GLN A 40 3.45 -2.67 -21.53
C GLN A 40 2.57 -3.90 -21.29
N LYS A 41 3.18 -5.07 -21.00
CA LYS A 41 2.46 -6.31 -20.67
C LYS A 41 1.68 -6.17 -19.36
N VAL A 42 2.25 -5.51 -18.34
CA VAL A 42 1.53 -5.21 -17.10
C VAL A 42 0.33 -4.28 -17.39
N SER A 43 0.52 -3.23 -18.18
CA SER A 43 -0.56 -2.33 -18.56
C SER A 43 -1.68 -3.03 -19.34
N LEU A 44 -1.34 -3.98 -20.21
CA LEU A 44 -2.33 -4.80 -20.93
C LEU A 44 -3.05 -5.77 -19.98
N LEU A 45 -2.33 -6.36 -19.02
CA LEU A 45 -2.93 -7.22 -18.00
C LEU A 45 -3.93 -6.46 -17.13
N GLU A 46 -3.62 -5.23 -16.73
CA GLU A 46 -4.52 -4.38 -15.94
C GLU A 46 -5.84 -4.05 -16.67
N GLN A 47 -5.88 -4.17 -18.00
CA GLN A 47 -7.08 -3.96 -18.82
C GLN A 47 -7.88 -5.24 -19.05
N LYS A 48 -7.38 -6.40 -18.60
CA LYS A 48 -8.11 -7.67 -18.75
C LYS A 48 -9.17 -7.82 -17.67
N GLU A 49 -10.38 -8.16 -18.08
CA GLU A 49 -11.50 -8.41 -17.19
C GLU A 49 -11.25 -9.63 -16.29
N THR A 50 -10.64 -10.68 -16.85
CA THR A 50 -10.28 -11.91 -16.15
C THR A 50 -8.83 -12.29 -16.42
N ILE A 51 -8.15 -12.78 -15.39
CA ILE A 51 -6.74 -13.17 -15.40
C ILE A 51 -6.67 -14.69 -15.19
N GLU A 52 -5.71 -15.33 -15.85
CA GLU A 52 -5.48 -16.77 -15.66
C GLU A 52 -5.12 -17.08 -14.20
N PRO A 53 -5.66 -18.16 -13.59
CA PRO A 53 -5.45 -18.45 -12.17
C PRO A 53 -3.98 -18.55 -11.75
N ILE A 54 -3.13 -19.12 -12.63
CA ILE A 54 -1.69 -19.25 -12.39
C ILE A 54 -1.03 -17.87 -12.31
N LEU A 55 -1.43 -16.96 -13.18
CA LEU A 55 -0.91 -15.61 -13.22
C LEU A 55 -1.45 -14.76 -12.06
N LEU A 56 -2.71 -14.98 -11.69
CA LEU A 56 -3.33 -14.34 -10.54
C LEU A 56 -2.64 -14.71 -9.23
N GLN A 57 -2.23 -15.98 -9.06
CA GLN A 57 -1.39 -16.39 -7.93
C GLN A 57 -0.03 -15.69 -7.93
N LYS A 58 0.63 -15.56 -9.10
CA LYS A 58 1.89 -14.82 -9.20
C LYS A 58 1.72 -13.34 -8.81
N LEU A 59 0.64 -12.71 -9.26
CA LEU A 59 0.30 -11.32 -8.89
C LEU A 59 0.00 -11.18 -7.40
N SER A 60 -0.72 -12.15 -6.82
CA SER A 60 -0.98 -12.23 -5.39
C SER A 60 0.31 -12.28 -4.58
N LEU A 61 1.28 -13.10 -5.00
CA LEU A 61 2.59 -13.18 -4.36
C LEU A 61 3.40 -11.89 -4.52
N ALA A 62 3.45 -11.33 -5.74
CA ALA A 62 4.18 -10.11 -6.05
C ALA A 62 3.65 -8.89 -5.27
N LEU A 63 2.33 -8.76 -5.17
CA LEU A 63 1.66 -7.68 -4.44
C LEU A 63 1.49 -7.99 -2.95
N LYS A 64 1.75 -9.23 -2.51
CA LYS A 64 1.50 -9.74 -1.16
C LYS A 64 0.04 -9.57 -0.71
N ILE A 65 -0.89 -9.85 -1.61
CA ILE A 65 -2.33 -9.71 -1.42
C ILE A 65 -2.99 -11.05 -1.71
N PRO A 66 -3.92 -11.56 -0.89
CA PRO A 66 -4.64 -12.80 -1.16
C PRO A 66 -5.33 -12.77 -2.53
N VAL A 67 -5.32 -13.90 -3.26
CA VAL A 67 -5.98 -14.01 -4.58
C VAL A 67 -7.45 -13.62 -4.47
N GLU A 68 -8.11 -14.06 -3.40
CA GLU A 68 -9.51 -13.80 -3.11
C GLU A 68 -9.79 -12.29 -2.96
N ALA A 69 -8.83 -11.52 -2.46
CA ALA A 69 -8.96 -10.08 -2.36
C ALA A 69 -8.95 -9.45 -3.76
N ILE A 70 -8.15 -9.95 -4.70
CA ILE A 70 -8.15 -9.45 -6.09
C ILE A 70 -9.45 -9.83 -6.81
N GLN A 71 -10.00 -11.02 -6.54
CA GLN A 71 -11.21 -11.52 -7.19
C GLN A 71 -12.51 -10.96 -6.62
N ASN A 72 -12.53 -10.57 -5.35
CA ASN A 72 -13.72 -10.05 -4.67
C ASN A 72 -13.65 -8.54 -4.40
N PHE A 73 -12.59 -7.85 -4.84
CA PHE A 73 -12.50 -6.41 -4.67
C PHE A 73 -13.53 -5.70 -5.54
N ASP A 74 -14.37 -4.92 -4.85
CA ASP A 74 -15.40 -4.08 -5.45
C ASP A 74 -15.05 -2.62 -5.12
N GLU A 75 -14.61 -1.90 -6.14
CA GLU A 75 -14.18 -0.51 -6.02
C GLU A 75 -15.30 0.38 -5.46
N GLU A 76 -16.56 0.14 -5.84
CA GLU A 76 -17.68 0.96 -5.36
C GLU A 76 -17.93 0.76 -3.86
N LYS A 77 -17.80 -0.48 -3.37
CA LYS A 77 -17.88 -0.76 -1.93
C LYS A 77 -16.70 -0.19 -1.16
N ALA A 78 -15.48 -0.30 -1.71
CA ALA A 78 -14.29 0.25 -1.08
C ALA A 78 -14.34 1.79 -1.00
N VAL A 79 -14.75 2.46 -2.08
CA VAL A 79 -14.92 3.91 -2.11
C VAL A 79 -16.05 4.34 -1.18
N ASN A 80 -17.18 3.63 -1.12
CA ASN A 80 -18.26 3.96 -0.18
C ASN A 80 -17.80 3.83 1.29
N ILE A 81 -17.00 2.82 1.65
CA ILE A 81 -16.43 2.69 3.00
C ILE A 81 -15.47 3.85 3.28
N ILE A 82 -14.55 4.16 2.36
CA ILE A 82 -13.58 5.25 2.52
C ILE A 82 -14.28 6.61 2.60
N SER A 83 -15.23 6.89 1.71
CA SER A 83 -16.01 8.13 1.70
C SER A 83 -16.86 8.30 2.96
N ASN A 84 -17.47 7.23 3.47
CA ASN A 84 -18.23 7.28 4.73
C ASN A 84 -17.31 7.44 5.95
N THR A 85 -16.13 6.80 5.95
CA THR A 85 -15.15 6.89 7.05
C THR A 85 -14.44 8.25 7.09
N PHE A 86 -14.20 8.88 5.93
CA PHE A 86 -13.58 10.20 5.85
C PHE A 86 -14.57 11.36 5.99
N ASN A 87 -15.84 11.20 5.62
CA ASN A 87 -16.84 12.27 5.76
C ASN A 87 -17.58 12.28 7.09
N GLN A 88 -17.62 11.16 7.84
CA GLN A 88 -18.36 11.13 9.08
C GLN A 88 -17.60 10.39 10.18
N GLY A 89 -17.27 11.12 11.25
CA GLY A 89 -17.22 10.57 12.60
C GLY A 89 -18.61 10.09 13.06
N SER A 90 -19.25 9.21 12.30
CA SER A 90 -20.53 8.61 12.64
C SER A 90 -20.33 7.10 12.76
N PHE A 91 -20.12 6.71 14.02
CA PHE A 91 -20.34 5.36 14.51
C PHE A 91 -21.75 4.92 14.12
N LEU A 92 -21.88 4.10 13.07
CA LEU A 92 -23.09 3.34 12.79
C LEU A 92 -22.86 1.86 13.09
N ASN A 93 -23.01 1.59 14.38
CA ASN A 93 -23.65 0.42 14.98
C ASN A 93 -24.48 -0.42 13.99
N THR A 94 -23.90 -1.48 13.42
CA THR A 94 -24.67 -2.60 12.87
C THR A 94 -23.90 -3.91 13.04
N GLY A 95 -24.39 -4.76 13.94
CA GLY A 95 -24.08 -6.19 13.96
C GLY A 95 -22.75 -6.62 14.58
N ASN A 96 -22.79 -7.00 15.86
CA ASN A 96 -21.92 -7.98 16.53
C ASN A 96 -20.60 -8.33 15.82
N THR A 97 -19.57 -7.52 16.02
CA THR A 97 -18.18 -7.96 15.88
C THR A 97 -17.43 -7.47 17.11
N PRO A 98 -16.57 -8.28 17.74
CA PRO A 98 -15.71 -7.77 18.81
C PRO A 98 -14.79 -6.73 18.17
N THR A 99 -15.15 -5.46 18.36
CA THR A 99 -14.33 -4.33 17.95
C THR A 99 -13.06 -4.41 18.78
N PHE A 100 -12.01 -4.98 18.20
CA PHE A 100 -10.65 -4.67 18.62
C PHE A 100 -10.55 -3.15 18.50
N ASN A 101 -10.55 -2.48 19.65
CA ASN A 101 -10.51 -1.04 19.78
C ASN A 101 -9.08 -0.58 19.46
N VAL A 102 -8.61 -0.86 18.24
CA VAL A 102 -7.37 -0.32 17.71
C VAL A 102 -7.69 1.11 17.34
N ASN A 103 -7.50 2.02 18.29
CA ASN A 103 -7.77 3.43 18.06
C ASN A 103 -6.73 3.94 17.05
N PRO A 104 -7.13 4.19 15.78
CA PRO A 104 -6.18 4.54 14.73
C PRO A 104 -5.48 5.88 15.03
N ILE A 105 -6.12 6.75 15.82
CA ILE A 105 -5.54 8.03 16.26
C ILE A 105 -4.37 7.77 17.22
N GLU A 106 -4.53 6.85 18.16
CA GLU A 106 -3.47 6.50 19.11
C GLU A 106 -2.25 5.91 18.38
N LYS A 107 -2.50 5.08 17.35
CA LYS A 107 -1.40 4.55 16.52
C LYS A 107 -0.70 5.63 15.71
N LEU A 108 -1.43 6.64 15.22
CA LEU A 108 -0.86 7.78 14.52
C LEU A 108 -0.03 8.67 15.45
N VAL A 109 -0.50 8.91 16.68
CA VAL A 109 0.26 9.64 17.70
C VAL A 109 1.56 8.91 18.02
N GLN A 110 1.49 7.60 18.26
CA GLN A 110 2.67 6.78 18.51
C GLN A 110 3.68 6.84 17.35
N LEU A 111 3.22 6.71 16.10
CA LEU A 111 4.10 6.84 14.92
C LEU A 111 4.71 8.24 14.79
N HIS A 112 4.00 9.28 15.22
CA HIS A 112 4.51 10.64 15.22
C HIS A 112 5.61 10.83 16.28
N GLU A 113 5.40 10.30 17.48
CA GLU A 113 6.40 10.31 18.56
C GLU A 113 7.66 9.52 18.18
N GLU A 114 7.50 8.31 17.63
CA GLU A 114 8.62 7.49 17.13
C GLU A 114 9.40 8.22 16.03
N LYS A 115 8.70 8.92 15.12
CA LYS A 115 9.32 9.73 14.07
C LYS A 115 10.12 10.91 14.64
N ILE A 116 9.60 11.61 15.65
CA ILE A 116 10.32 12.72 16.31
C ILE A 116 11.60 12.20 16.96
N ALA A 117 11.50 11.11 17.74
CA ALA A 117 12.66 10.51 18.40
C ALA A 117 13.74 10.05 17.40
N LEU A 118 13.32 9.49 16.26
CA LEU A 118 14.25 9.12 15.19
C LEU A 118 14.98 10.34 14.61
N TYR A 119 14.27 11.46 14.39
CA TYR A 119 14.88 12.68 13.89
C TYR A 119 15.84 13.32 14.88
N GLU A 120 15.52 13.34 16.17
CA GLU A 120 16.44 13.82 17.21
C GLU A 120 17.73 13.00 17.24
N ARG A 121 17.62 11.67 17.17
CA ARG A 121 18.78 10.78 17.10
C ARG A 121 19.62 11.02 15.84
N MET A 122 18.98 11.14 14.68
CA MET A 122 19.68 11.40 13.42
C MET A 122 20.39 12.76 13.44
N LEU A 123 19.79 13.78 14.05
CA LEU A 123 20.40 15.11 14.18
C LEU A 123 21.66 15.04 15.06
N LYS A 124 21.57 14.31 16.18
CA LYS A 124 22.72 14.06 17.06
C LYS A 124 23.85 13.31 16.36
N GLU A 125 23.54 12.24 15.62
CA GLU A 125 24.53 11.48 14.85
C GLU A 125 25.22 12.36 13.78
N LYS A 126 24.47 13.28 13.15
CA LYS A 126 25.05 14.28 12.23
C LYS A 126 25.98 15.26 12.93
N GLU A 127 25.59 15.76 14.10
CA GLU A 127 26.43 16.69 14.88
C GLU A 127 27.73 16.02 15.33
N GLU A 128 27.66 14.78 15.82
CA GLU A 128 28.84 13.99 16.18
C GLU A 128 29.75 13.73 14.97
N MET A 129 29.17 13.44 13.80
CA MET A 129 29.93 13.25 12.56
C MET A 129 30.61 14.55 12.12
N MET A 130 29.91 15.69 12.16
CA MET A 130 30.50 17.00 11.84
C MET A 130 31.65 17.33 12.79
N SER A 131 31.48 17.13 14.10
CA SER A 131 32.55 17.37 15.08
C SER A 131 33.79 16.50 14.82
N ARG A 132 33.60 15.23 14.42
CA ARG A 132 34.72 14.36 14.03
C ARG A 132 35.42 14.87 12.77
N LEU A 133 34.67 15.31 11.76
CA LEU A 133 35.21 15.87 10.53
C LEU A 133 36.00 17.17 10.79
N GLU A 134 35.46 18.08 11.61
CA GLU A 134 36.13 19.31 12.02
C GLU A 134 37.47 19.03 12.73
N LYS A 135 37.51 18.04 13.63
CA LYS A 135 38.74 17.62 14.31
C LYS A 135 39.78 17.07 13.33
N ILE A 136 39.35 16.29 12.35
CA ILE A 136 40.25 15.77 11.30
C ILE A 136 40.83 16.92 10.48
N ILE A 137 39.99 17.88 10.07
CA ILE A 137 40.43 19.07 9.30
C ILE A 137 41.42 19.92 10.11
N GLN A 138 41.16 20.15 11.40
CA GLN A 138 42.06 20.89 12.29
C GLN A 138 43.39 20.18 12.50
N ASN A 139 43.40 18.85 12.54
CA ASN A 139 44.63 18.07 12.69
C ASN A 139 45.46 18.02 11.40
N ILE A 140 44.83 18.08 10.22
CA ILE A 140 45.54 18.13 8.92
C ILE A 140 46.07 19.54 8.63
N SER A 141 45.41 20.58 9.15
CA SER A 141 45.82 21.99 8.97
C SER A 141 46.92 22.46 9.94
N LYS A 142 47.46 21.58 10.79
CA LYS A 142 48.61 21.82 11.68
C LYS A 142 49.86 21.15 11.14
#